data_AF-A0A954INT1-F1
#
_entry.id   AF-A0A954INT1-F1
#
_cell.length_a   1.000
_cell.length_b   1.000
_cell.length_c   1.000
_cell.angle_alpha   90.00
_cell.angle_beta   90.00
_cell.angle_gamma   90.00
#
_symmetry.space_group_name_H-M   'P 1'
#
loop_
_entity.id
_entity.type
_entity.pdbx_description
1 polymer ?
#
loop_
_entity_poly.entity_id
_entity_poly.type
_entity_poly.pdbx_seq_one_letter_code
_entity_poly.pdbx_strand_id
1 'polypeptide(L)'
;MKRRQPPPSIPRIDMTPMIDVVFQLLIFFMLTLKIVTQEGNFDIHMPLGQAGKGAQDKTLPELKVRLIAQPDGSLGMVQFGQRSLGNGQPAFDRLNEEIIRLIGHPGSPLAQETEVELD
;
A
#
# COMPACT_ATOMS: atom_id res chain seq x y z
N MET A 1 74.83 -28.91 -9.14
CA MET A 1 74.39 -27.53 -8.84
C MET A 1 72.87 -27.47 -8.85
N LYS A 2 72.21 -27.31 -7.70
CA LYS A 2 70.75 -27.29 -7.58
C LYS A 2 70.28 -25.83 -7.65
N ARG A 3 69.58 -25.46 -8.73
CA ARG A 3 69.12 -24.10 -9.00
C ARG A 3 67.96 -23.77 -8.04
N ARG A 4 68.12 -22.75 -7.20
CA ARG A 4 67.06 -22.26 -6.28
C ARG A 4 65.96 -21.62 -7.13
N GLN A 5 64.72 -22.06 -6.95
CA GLN A 5 63.56 -21.42 -7.57
C GLN A 5 63.20 -20.15 -6.78
N PRO A 6 62.79 -19.07 -7.47
CA PRO A 6 62.33 -17.86 -6.81
C PRO A 6 61.02 -18.11 -6.04
N PRO A 7 60.80 -17.41 -4.92
CA PRO A 7 59.56 -17.55 -4.15
C PRO A 7 58.33 -17.13 -4.97
N PRO A 8 57.15 -17.74 -4.73
CA PRO A 8 55.93 -17.40 -5.46
C PRO A 8 55.55 -15.93 -5.19
N SER A 9 55.43 -15.14 -6.25
CA SER A 9 54.93 -13.77 -6.17
C SER A 9 53.41 -13.78 -6.02
N ILE A 10 52.89 -13.19 -4.94
CA ILE A 10 51.45 -12.97 -4.76
C ILE A 10 50.99 -12.01 -5.88
N PRO A 11 50.02 -12.41 -6.73
CA PRO A 11 49.49 -11.52 -7.75
C PRO A 11 48.93 -10.26 -7.10
N ARG A 12 49.36 -9.08 -7.55
CA ARG A 12 48.74 -7.82 -7.13
C ARG A 12 47.40 -7.72 -7.86
N ILE A 13 46.32 -7.57 -7.09
CA ILE A 13 44.99 -7.36 -7.63
C ILE A 13 44.90 -5.90 -8.11
N ASP A 14 44.50 -5.71 -9.36
CA ASP A 14 44.22 -4.38 -9.90
C ASP A 14 42.87 -3.89 -9.37
N MET A 15 42.90 -2.82 -8.57
CA MET A 15 41.71 -2.23 -7.92
C MET A 15 40.93 -1.30 -8.85
N THR A 16 41.54 -0.79 -9.92
CA THR A 16 40.93 0.13 -10.89
C THR A 16 39.65 -0.43 -11.53
N PRO A 17 39.59 -1.68 -12.02
CA PRO A 17 38.34 -2.25 -12.53
C PRO A 17 37.28 -2.47 -11.44
N MET A 18 37.67 -2.63 -10.17
CA MET A 18 36.72 -2.79 -9.06
C MET A 18 36.00 -1.48 -8.75
N ILE A 19 36.71 -0.35 -8.86
CA ILE A 19 36.14 0.98 -8.67
C ILE A 19 35.08 1.28 -9.75
N ASP A 20 35.34 0.90 -10.99
CA ASP A 20 34.41 1.10 -12.11
C ASP A 20 33.07 0.37 -11.89
N VAL A 21 33.13 -0.91 -11.49
CA VAL A 21 31.92 -1.70 -11.19
C VAL A 21 31.13 -1.11 -10.02
N VAL A 22 31.80 -0.64 -8.96
CA VAL A 22 31.10 0.01 -7.83
C VAL A 22 30.46 1.32 -8.25
N PHE A 23 31.14 2.16 -9.04
CA PHE A 23 30.54 3.39 -9.56
C PHE A 23 29.37 3.12 -10.51
N GLN A 24 29.46 2.11 -11.36
CA GLN A 24 28.36 1.69 -12.22
C GLN A 24 27.14 1.24 -11.41
N LEU A 25 27.34 0.49 -10.32
CA LEU A 25 26.25 0.09 -9.43
C LEU A 25 25.62 1.27 -8.69
N LEU A 26 26.41 2.24 -8.23
CA LEU A 26 25.87 3.45 -7.59
C LEU A 26 25.04 4.29 -8.55
N ILE A 27 25.51 4.49 -9.79
CA ILE A 27 24.76 5.22 -10.82
C ILE A 27 23.49 4.45 -11.20
N PHE A 28 23.58 3.12 -11.34
CA PHE A 28 22.41 2.27 -11.57
C PHE A 28 21.37 2.48 -10.48
N PHE A 29 21.73 2.35 -9.20
CA PHE A 29 20.80 2.57 -8.09
C PHE A 29 20.28 4.01 -8.03
N MET A 30 21.11 5.03 -8.30
CA MET A 30 20.63 6.41 -8.35
C MET A 30 19.56 6.64 -9.43
N LEU A 31 19.66 5.97 -10.58
CA LEU A 31 18.72 6.12 -11.69
C LEU A 31 17.50 5.20 -11.59
N THR A 32 17.61 4.05 -10.91
CA THR A 32 16.55 3.03 -10.87
C THR A 32 15.87 2.87 -9.51
N LEU A 33 16.39 3.48 -8.44
CA LEU A 33 15.74 3.43 -7.12
C LEU A 33 14.43 4.19 -7.17
N LYS A 34 13.34 3.44 -7.21
CA LYS A 34 12.00 3.97 -6.99
C LYS A 34 11.69 3.85 -5.50
N ILE A 35 11.56 5.00 -4.84
CA ILE A 35 10.96 5.05 -3.51
C ILE A 35 9.49 4.73 -3.72
N VAL A 36 9.12 3.47 -3.49
CA VAL A 36 7.71 3.08 -3.45
C VAL A 36 7.15 3.73 -2.20
N THR A 37 6.24 4.70 -2.38
CA THR A 37 5.42 5.18 -1.28
C THR A 37 4.65 3.99 -0.75
N GLN A 38 4.77 3.72 0.55
CA GLN A 38 3.98 2.67 1.20
C GLN A 38 2.51 2.89 0.85
N GLU A 39 1.94 1.95 0.07
CA GLU A 39 0.55 2.03 -0.33
C GLU A 39 -0.31 1.95 0.92
N GLY A 40 -0.94 3.08 1.26
CA GLY A 40 -1.88 3.22 2.37
C GLY A 40 -1.23 3.24 3.75
N ASN A 41 -1.12 4.43 4.34
CA ASN A 41 -1.26 4.54 5.79
C ASN A 41 -2.73 4.25 6.13
N PHE A 42 -3.07 2.98 6.25
CA PHE A 42 -4.34 2.59 6.83
C PHE A 42 -4.13 2.54 8.34
N ASP A 43 -4.54 3.60 9.04
CA ASP A 43 -4.76 3.56 10.50
C ASP A 43 -5.96 2.61 10.78
N ILE A 44 -5.79 1.32 10.45
CA ILE A 44 -6.72 0.24 10.76
C ILE A 44 -6.55 -0.01 12.24
N HIS A 45 -7.46 0.55 13.02
CA HIS A 45 -7.62 0.17 14.42
C HIS A 45 -8.25 -1.21 14.44
N MET A 46 -7.44 -2.27 14.33
CA MET A 46 -7.90 -3.61 14.63
C MET A 46 -8.40 -3.59 16.09
N PRO A 47 -9.69 -3.81 16.36
CA PRO A 47 -10.16 -3.83 17.74
C PRO A 47 -9.49 -5.00 18.44
N LEU A 48 -8.49 -4.70 19.27
CA LEU A 48 -7.77 -5.67 20.09
C LEU A 48 -8.77 -6.26 21.09
N GLY A 49 -9.39 -7.37 20.71
CA GLY A 49 -10.07 -8.32 21.57
C GLY A 49 -11.17 -7.74 22.47
N GLN A 50 -12.41 -7.71 21.99
CA GLN A 50 -13.56 -7.91 22.88
C GLN A 50 -13.92 -9.40 22.95
N ALA A 51 -12.97 -10.22 23.37
CA ALA A 51 -13.31 -11.49 23.99
C ALA A 51 -13.85 -11.19 25.40
N GLY A 52 -15.15 -10.93 25.48
CA GLY A 52 -15.88 -10.87 26.73
C GLY A 52 -16.15 -9.48 27.28
N LYS A 53 -17.24 -8.87 26.83
CA LYS A 53 -18.34 -8.34 27.66
C LYS A 53 -19.29 -7.52 26.79
N GLY A 54 -20.33 -8.20 26.30
CA GLY A 54 -21.63 -7.60 25.98
C GLY A 54 -21.64 -6.23 25.31
N ALA A 55 -20.87 -6.02 24.25
CA ALA A 55 -21.22 -4.99 23.28
C ALA A 55 -22.54 -5.43 22.66
N GLN A 56 -23.58 -4.62 22.83
CA GLN A 56 -24.83 -4.81 22.12
C GLN A 56 -24.48 -4.97 20.64
N ASP A 57 -24.96 -6.05 20.06
CA ASP A 57 -24.78 -6.43 18.66
C ASP A 57 -25.48 -5.35 17.80
N LYS A 58 -24.84 -4.20 17.66
CA LYS A 58 -25.14 -3.26 16.60
C LYS A 58 -24.61 -3.91 15.36
N THR A 59 -25.46 -4.73 14.75
CA THR A 59 -25.31 -5.17 13.37
C THR A 59 -25.28 -3.92 12.51
N LEU A 60 -24.08 -3.35 12.34
CA LEU A 60 -23.83 -2.34 11.34
C LEU A 60 -24.16 -2.97 9.98
N PRO A 61 -24.94 -2.31 9.13
CA PRO A 61 -25.24 -2.84 7.82
C PRO A 61 -23.93 -2.99 7.04
N GLU A 62 -23.69 -4.16 6.44
CA GLU A 62 -22.51 -4.42 5.63
C GLU A 62 -22.38 -3.36 4.53
N LEU A 63 -21.30 -2.58 4.59
CA LEU A 63 -21.04 -1.47 3.69
C LEU A 63 -20.06 -1.89 2.59
N LYS A 64 -20.56 -2.48 1.50
CA LYS A 64 -19.71 -2.96 0.40
C LYS A 64 -19.42 -1.83 -0.59
N VAL A 65 -18.17 -1.38 -0.65
CA VAL A 65 -17.69 -0.42 -1.66
C VAL A 65 -16.75 -1.13 -2.63
N ARG A 66 -16.94 -0.95 -3.93
CA ARG A 66 -16.07 -1.53 -4.97
C ARG A 66 -15.51 -0.44 -5.87
N LEU A 67 -14.20 -0.47 -6.09
CA LEU A 67 -13.50 0.43 -7.00
C LEU A 67 -13.03 -0.35 -8.24
N ILE A 68 -13.54 0.01 -9.41
CA ILE A 68 -13.19 -0.65 -10.67
C ILE A 68 -12.20 0.23 -11.42
N ALA A 69 -11.01 -0.30 -11.70
CA ALA A 69 -9.99 0.38 -12.49
C ALA A 69 -10.21 0.18 -14.00
N GLN A 70 -9.77 1.15 -14.78
CA GLN A 70 -9.65 1.07 -16.23
C GLN A 70 -8.32 0.39 -16.64
N PRO A 71 -8.15 -0.02 -17.91
CA PRO A 71 -6.91 -0.63 -18.40
C PRO A 71 -5.66 0.25 -18.25
N ASP A 72 -5.84 1.57 -18.15
CA ASP A 72 -4.76 2.55 -17.91
C ASP A 72 -4.43 2.75 -16.42
N GLY A 73 -5.12 2.04 -15.53
CA GLY A 73 -4.97 2.17 -14.08
C GLY A 73 -5.73 3.34 -13.46
N SER A 74 -6.47 4.12 -14.25
CA SER A 74 -7.32 5.19 -13.72
C SER A 74 -8.61 4.63 -13.09
N LEU A 75 -9.21 5.36 -12.16
CA LEU A 75 -10.50 4.96 -11.56
C LEU A 75 -11.61 5.00 -12.62
N GLY A 76 -12.15 3.84 -12.95
CA GLY A 76 -13.23 3.66 -13.92
C GLY A 76 -14.61 3.80 -13.31
N MET A 77 -14.82 3.27 -12.11
CA MET A 77 -16.13 3.30 -11.46
C MET A 77 -16.03 3.08 -9.95
N VAL A 78 -16.83 3.83 -9.20
CA VAL A 78 -17.15 3.56 -7.79
C VAL A 78 -18.52 2.89 -7.74
N GLN A 79 -18.62 1.79 -7.00
CA GLN A 79 -19.88 1.10 -6.75
C GLN A 79 -20.13 0.96 -5.25
N PHE A 80 -21.39 1.03 -4.87
CA PHE A 80 -21.87 0.85 -3.51
C PHE A 80 -22.92 -0.26 -3.49
N GLY A 81 -22.58 -1.40 -2.90
CA GLY A 81 -23.32 -2.65 -3.06
C GLY A 81 -23.41 -3.04 -4.53
N GLN A 82 -24.62 -2.99 -5.09
CA GLN A 82 -24.88 -3.25 -6.52
C GLN A 82 -25.09 -1.97 -7.35
N ARG A 83 -24.99 -0.79 -6.73
CA ARG A 83 -25.28 0.50 -7.35
C ARG A 83 -24.01 1.16 -7.87
N SER A 84 -23.99 1.52 -9.15
CA SER A 84 -22.91 2.37 -9.69
C SER A 84 -23.11 3.82 -9.29
N LEU A 85 -22.05 4.44 -8.77
CA LEU A 85 -22.00 5.86 -8.40
C LEU A 85 -21.29 6.72 -9.44
N GLY A 86 -20.71 6.11 -10.49
CA GLY A 86 -19.97 6.79 -11.55
C GLY A 86 -18.47 6.84 -11.27
N ASN A 87 -17.76 7.83 -11.84
CA ASN A 87 -16.31 7.97 -11.72
C ASN A 87 -15.89 9.39 -11.32
N GLY A 88 -14.60 9.54 -11.00
CA GLY A 88 -13.99 10.80 -10.60
C GLY A 88 -14.49 11.34 -9.27
N GLN A 89 -14.17 12.60 -8.99
CA GLN A 89 -14.51 13.29 -7.73
C GLN A 89 -16.01 13.22 -7.37
N PRO A 90 -16.96 13.45 -8.31
CA PRO A 90 -18.39 13.44 -7.97
C PRO A 90 -18.92 12.06 -7.52
N ALA A 91 -18.22 10.97 -7.87
CA ALA A 91 -18.61 9.63 -7.42
C ALA A 91 -18.36 9.44 -5.92
N PHE A 92 -17.30 10.07 -5.38
CA PHE A 92 -17.00 10.05 -3.96
C PHE A 92 -17.96 10.90 -3.14
N ASP A 93 -18.41 12.04 -3.68
CA ASP A 93 -19.43 12.87 -3.03
C ASP A 93 -20.75 12.09 -2.87
N ARG A 94 -21.18 11.40 -3.94
CA ARG A 94 -22.38 10.53 -3.91
C ARG A 94 -22.22 9.34 -2.98
N LEU A 95 -21.02 8.76 -2.91
CA LEU A 95 -20.72 7.69 -1.97
C LEU A 95 -20.90 8.18 -0.54
N ASN A 96 -20.32 9.34 -0.22
CA ASN A 96 -20.42 9.93 1.11
C ASN A 96 -21.88 10.25 1.48
N GLU A 97 -22.67 10.79 0.55
CA GLU A 97 -24.11 11.01 0.76
C GLU A 97 -24.86 9.71 1.07
N GLU A 98 -24.56 8.61 0.37
CA GLU A 98 -25.23 7.33 0.58
C GLU A 98 -24.82 6.69 1.92
N ILE A 99 -23.55 6.80 2.29
CA ILE A 99 -23.02 6.34 3.59
C ILE A 99 -23.68 7.11 4.74
N ILE A 100 -23.79 8.44 4.66
CA ILE A 100 -24.45 9.27 5.67
C ILE A 100 -25.94 8.94 5.78
N ARG A 101 -26.62 8.62 4.66
CA ARG A 101 -28.02 8.18 4.69
C ARG A 101 -28.22 6.86 5.42
N LEU A 102 -27.28 5.93 5.30
CA LEU A 102 -27.36 4.60 5.92
C LEU A 102 -27.00 4.63 7.41
N ILE A 103 -25.99 5.43 7.79
CA ILE A 103 -25.48 5.48 9.17
C ILE A 103 -26.21 6.54 10.02
N GLY A 104 -26.83 7.53 9.37
CA GLY A 104 -27.42 8.70 10.01
C GLY A 104 -26.38 9.79 10.31
N HIS A 105 -26.87 10.99 10.64
CA HIS A 105 -26.07 12.21 10.84
C HIS A 105 -24.86 11.99 11.78
N PRO A 106 -23.69 12.62 11.48
CA PRO A 106 -22.53 12.61 12.37
C PRO A 106 -22.93 13.21 13.73
N GLY A 107 -23.01 12.34 14.75
CA GLY A 107 -23.56 12.66 16.08
C GLY A 107 -24.47 11.56 16.66
N SER A 108 -24.91 10.60 15.84
CA SER A 108 -25.50 9.35 16.32
C SER A 108 -24.41 8.39 16.84
N PRO A 109 -24.62 7.65 17.93
CA PRO A 109 -23.66 6.66 18.43
C PRO A 109 -23.36 5.51 17.45
N LEU A 110 -23.95 5.48 16.25
CA LEU A 110 -23.65 4.55 15.15
C LEU A 110 -22.50 5.03 14.24
N ALA A 111 -22.26 6.34 14.14
CA ALA A 111 -21.25 6.90 13.24
C ALA A 111 -19.81 6.71 13.72
N GLN A 112 -19.62 6.46 15.02
CA GLN A 112 -18.29 6.19 15.59
C GLN A 112 -17.83 4.73 15.41
N GLU A 113 -18.73 3.83 15.01
CA GLU A 113 -18.46 2.38 14.90
C GLU A 113 -18.53 1.86 13.46
N THR A 114 -18.77 2.73 12.46
CA THR A 114 -18.87 2.27 11.07
C THR A 114 -17.53 2.29 10.36
N GLU A 115 -16.96 1.10 10.16
CA GLU A 115 -15.77 0.85 9.37
C GLU A 115 -16.16 0.62 7.89
N VAL A 116 -15.44 1.26 6.97
CA VAL A 116 -15.65 1.10 5.52
C VAL A 116 -14.57 0.16 4.99
N GLU A 117 -14.94 -1.05 4.61
CA GLU A 117 -14.04 -2.02 3.97
C GLU A 117 -13.94 -1.72 2.45
N LEU A 118 -12.71 -1.67 1.94
CA LEU A 118 -12.42 -1.51 0.52
C LEU A 118 -12.00 -2.86 -0.07
N ASP A 119 -12.81 -3.40 -1.00
CA ASP A 119 -12.51 -4.60 -1.82
C ASP A 119 -11.88 -4.19 -3.17
#